data_AF-A0AAX6EV72-F1
#
_entry.id   AF-A0AAX6EV72-F1
#
_cell.length_a   1.000
_cell.length_b   1.000
_cell.length_c   1.000
_cell.angle_alpha   90.00
_cell.angle_beta   90.00
_cell.angle_gamma   90.00
#
_symmetry.space_group_name_H-M   'P 1'
#
loop_
_entity.id
_entity.type
_entity.pdbx_description
1 polymer ?
#
loop_
_entity_poly.entity_id
_entity_poly.type
_entity_poly.pdbx_seq_one_letter_code
_entity_poly.pdbx_strand_id
1 'polypeptide(L)'
;MYTDIFVYCGHEANLMVGNVLLLWSIPEGAVVCNVVHHARDRSVLSRASGDYSIIIIHNSDNGTSRSLKIDHHQDRSCICN
;
A
#
# COMPACT_ATOMS: atom_id res chain seq x y z
N MET A 1 -3.89 -11.99 9.98
CA MET A 1 -3.11 -13.14 9.46
C MET A 1 -3.18 -14.25 10.49
N TYR A 2 -3.27 -15.51 10.04
CA TYR A 2 -3.21 -16.70 10.89
C TYR A 2 -1.96 -17.52 10.52
N THR A 3 -1.57 -18.46 11.38
CA THR A 3 -0.37 -19.29 11.13
C THR A 3 -0.55 -20.18 9.89
N ASP A 4 0.56 -20.55 9.25
CA ASP A 4 0.59 -21.45 8.08
C ASP A 4 -0.06 -20.90 6.80
N ILE A 5 -0.29 -19.59 6.71
CA ILE A 5 -0.61 -18.95 5.43
C ILE A 5 0.65 -18.72 4.60
N PHE A 6 0.55 -18.95 3.29
CA PHE A 6 1.58 -18.53 2.35
C PHE A 6 1.44 -17.05 2.05
N VAL A 7 2.52 -16.30 2.22
CA VAL A 7 2.61 -14.89 1.85
C VAL A 7 3.46 -14.78 0.59
N TYR A 8 2.87 -14.23 -0.47
CA TYR A 8 3.54 -14.01 -1.73
C TYR A 8 3.92 -12.54 -1.86
N CYS A 9 5.18 -12.31 -2.26
CA CYS A 9 5.74 -10.98 -2.44
C CYS A 9 6.26 -10.84 -3.87
N GLY A 10 5.76 -9.86 -4.63
CA GLY A 10 6.24 -9.58 -5.97
C GLY A 10 5.16 -9.06 -6.92
N HIS A 11 5.58 -8.74 -8.15
CA HIS A 11 4.68 -8.26 -9.20
C HIS A 11 3.66 -9.32 -9.67
N GLU A 12 4.05 -10.60 -9.65
CA GLU A 12 3.19 -11.71 -10.06
C GLU A 12 2.36 -12.30 -8.91
N ALA A 13 2.47 -11.74 -7.71
CA ALA A 13 1.67 -12.19 -6.58
C ALA A 13 0.19 -11.85 -6.83
N ASN A 14 -0.71 -12.75 -6.44
CA ASN A 14 -2.14 -12.49 -6.56
C ASN A 14 -2.61 -11.52 -5.47
N LEU A 15 -3.62 -10.69 -5.76
CA LEU A 15 -4.17 -9.72 -4.82
C LEU A 15 -4.97 -10.44 -3.72
N MET A 16 -4.29 -10.75 -2.61
CA MET A 16 -4.86 -11.40 -1.43
C MET A 16 -4.41 -10.67 -0.16
N VAL A 17 -5.26 -10.67 0.86
CA VAL A 17 -4.95 -10.09 2.16
C VAL A 17 -3.67 -10.70 2.72
N GLY A 18 -2.65 -9.85 2.89
CA GLY A 18 -1.36 -10.22 3.44
C GLY A 18 -0.24 -10.42 2.42
N ASN A 19 -0.56 -10.53 1.13
CA ASN A 19 0.45 -10.52 0.07
C ASN A 19 1.03 -9.11 -0.12
N VAL A 20 2.27 -9.06 -0.61
CA VAL A 20 2.98 -7.80 -0.89
C VAL A 20 3.09 -7.64 -2.41
N LEU A 21 2.37 -6.67 -2.95
CA LEU A 21 2.37 -6.34 -4.37
C LEU A 21 2.99 -4.97 -4.60
N LEU A 22 3.41 -4.71 -5.83
CA LEU A 22 3.77 -3.37 -6.27
C LEU A 22 2.52 -2.48 -6.27
N LEU A 23 2.70 -1.22 -5.88
CA LEU A 23 1.59 -0.26 -5.79
C LEU A 23 0.86 -0.12 -7.13
N TRP A 24 1.58 -0.19 -8.25
CA TRP A 24 1.02 -0.16 -9.61
C TRP A 24 0.01 -1.26 -9.90
N SER A 25 0.23 -2.45 -9.33
CA SER A 25 -0.58 -3.65 -9.62
C SER A 25 -1.86 -3.72 -8.78
N ILE A 26 -2.02 -2.84 -7.80
CA ILE A 26 -3.18 -2.81 -6.89
C ILE A 26 -4.22 -1.82 -7.45
N PRO A 27 -5.51 -2.20 -7.53
CA PRO A 27 -6.56 -1.32 -8.04
C PRO A 27 -6.85 -0.14 -7.10
N GLU A 28 -7.40 0.93 -7.65
CA GLU A 28 -7.85 2.07 -6.86
C GLU A 28 -9.01 1.69 -5.93
N GLY A 29 -9.07 2.33 -4.77
CA GLY A 29 -10.00 2.00 -3.69
C GLY A 29 -9.57 0.80 -2.83
N ALA A 30 -8.49 0.10 -3.18
CA ALA A 30 -7.97 -0.98 -2.36
C ALA A 30 -7.35 -0.46 -1.05
N VAL A 31 -7.61 -1.21 0.02
CA VAL A 31 -7.03 -0.99 1.35
C VAL A 31 -5.69 -1.72 1.43
N VAL A 32 -4.64 -1.00 1.78
CA VAL A 32 -3.27 -1.47 1.87
C VAL A 32 -2.61 -1.01 3.18
N CYS A 33 -1.58 -1.72 3.61
CA CYS A 33 -0.80 -1.37 4.80
C CYS A 33 0.70 -1.49 4.48
N ASN A 34 1.55 -0.95 5.36
CA ASN A 34 3.01 -0.94 5.17
C ASN A 34 3.46 -0.35 3.81
N VAL A 35 2.82 0.75 3.37
CA VAL A 35 3.14 1.38 2.08
C VAL A 35 4.49 2.11 2.16
N VAL A 36 5.24 2.02 1.08
CA VAL A 36 6.52 2.70 0.87
C VAL A 36 6.27 4.04 0.17
N HIS A 37 6.79 5.15 0.73
CA HIS A 37 6.59 6.49 0.15
C HIS A 37 7.53 6.77 -1.02
N HIS A 38 8.81 6.38 -0.89
CA HIS A 38 9.76 6.39 -2.00
C HIS A 38 10.41 5.02 -2.12
N ALA A 39 10.66 4.54 -3.34
CA ALA A 39 11.32 3.26 -3.62
C ALA A 39 12.63 2.97 -2.83
N ARG A 40 13.26 3.98 -2.21
CA ARG A 40 14.46 3.84 -1.36
C ARG A 40 14.18 3.82 0.15
N ASP A 41 12.95 4.06 0.56
CA ASP A 41 12.52 3.96 1.93
C ASP A 41 12.10 2.53 2.26
N ARG A 42 12.15 2.20 3.56
CA ARG A 42 11.40 1.05 4.07
C ARG A 42 9.93 1.43 4.12
N SER A 43 9.04 0.46 4.35
CA SER A 43 7.63 0.77 4.64
C SER A 43 7.53 1.83 5.75
N VAL A 44 6.96 3.01 5.43
CA VAL A 44 6.85 4.17 6.35
C VAL A 44 5.40 4.42 6.73
N LEU A 45 4.47 4.16 5.82
CA LEU A 45 3.06 4.48 5.96
C LEU A 45 2.29 3.28 6.51
N SER A 46 1.22 3.57 7.26
CA SER A 46 0.23 2.62 7.78
C SER A 46 0.85 1.41 8.50
N ARG A 47 1.66 1.73 9.52
CA ARG A 47 2.39 0.77 10.36
C ARG A 47 1.82 0.62 11.77
N ALA A 48 1.07 1.60 12.26
CA ALA A 48 0.48 1.47 13.58
C ALA A 48 -0.74 0.54 13.53
N SER A 49 -1.11 0.02 14.70
CA SER A 49 -2.23 -0.90 14.82
C SER A 49 -3.53 -0.21 14.41
N GLY A 50 -4.19 -0.73 13.37
CA GLY A 50 -5.45 -0.20 12.86
C GLY A 50 -5.30 0.91 11.82
N ASP A 51 -4.07 1.36 11.53
CA ASP A 51 -3.82 2.29 10.42
C ASP A 51 -3.94 1.55 9.09
N TYR A 52 -4.50 2.23 8.10
CA TYR A 52 -4.52 1.73 6.73
C TYR A 52 -4.43 2.87 5.73
N SER A 53 -3.96 2.52 4.53
CA SER A 53 -3.94 3.43 3.39
C SER A 53 -4.92 2.96 2.35
N ILE A 54 -5.57 3.90 1.67
CA ILE A 54 -6.40 3.63 0.50
C ILE A 54 -5.69 4.17 -0.73
N ILE A 55 -5.56 3.36 -1.79
CA ILE A 55 -5.06 3.86 -3.08
C ILE A 55 -6.17 4.70 -3.71
N ILE A 56 -5.89 5.96 -4.03
CA ILE A 56 -6.90 6.87 -4.58
C ILE A 56 -6.83 6.88 -6.10
N ILE A 57 -5.63 7.10 -6.65
CA ILE A 57 -5.40 7.37 -8.08
C ILE A 57 -4.02 6.85 -8.46
N HIS A 58 -3.92 6.13 -9.59
CA HIS A 58 -2.66 5.94 -10.29
C HIS A 58 -2.46 7.00 -11.37
N ASN A 59 -1.24 7.52 -11.44
CA ASN A 59 -0.82 8.40 -12.51
C ASN A 59 0.13 7.64 -13.46
N SER A 60 -0.41 7.20 -14.60
CA SER A 60 0.28 6.57 -15.74
C SER A 60 1.53 7.32 -16.19
N ASP A 61 1.48 8.65 -16.19
CA ASP A 61 2.47 9.50 -16.84
C ASP A 61 3.74 9.70 -16.00
N ASN A 62 3.59 9.72 -14.68
CA ASN A 62 4.70 9.93 -13.75
C ASN A 62 5.12 8.64 -13.01
N GLY A 63 4.42 7.52 -13.24
CA GLY A 63 4.67 6.27 -12.50
C GLY A 63 4.33 6.36 -11.01
N THR A 64 3.54 7.36 -10.61
CA THR A 64 3.25 7.66 -9.20
C THR A 64 1.84 7.22 -8.83
N SER A 65 1.69 6.72 -7.61
CA SER A 65 0.40 6.34 -7.05
C SER A 65 0.08 7.23 -5.86
N ARG A 66 -1.12 7.78 -5.82
CA ARG A 66 -1.59 8.56 -4.67
C ARG A 66 -2.31 7.65 -3.71
N SER A 67 -1.91 7.67 -2.43
CA SER A 67 -2.60 6.96 -1.37
C SER A 67 -3.02 7.92 -0.25
N LEU A 68 -4.19 7.67 0.35
CA LEU A 68 -4.67 8.36 1.53
C LEU A 68 -4.30 7.52 2.74
N LYS A 69 -3.46 8.03 3.63
CA LYS A 69 -3.24 7.43 4.95
C LYS A 69 -4.40 7.84 5.86
N ILE A 70 -5.05 6.84 6.46
CA ILE A 70 -6.16 7.01 7.40
C ILE A 70 -5.65 6.51 8.75
N ASP A 71 -5.48 7.45 9.67
CA ASP A 71 -5.09 7.20 11.05
C ASP A 71 -6.04 7.93 11.99
N HIS A 72 -6.17 7.44 13.22
CA HIS A 72 -6.99 8.09 14.25
C HIS A 72 -6.62 9.56 14.52
N HIS A 73 -5.38 9.97 14.20
CA HIS A 73 -4.88 11.31 14.51
C HIS A 73 -4.73 12.25 13.29
N GLN A 74 -4.82 11.78 12.04
CA GLN A 74 -4.72 12.63 10.84
C GLN A 74 -4.99 11.87 9.53
N ASP A 75 -5.87 12.42 8.68
CA ASP A 75 -6.00 11.99 7.28
C ASP A 75 -4.97 12.74 6.42
N ARG A 76 -3.99 12.03 5.87
CA ARG A 76 -2.95 12.63 5.02
C ARG A 76 -2.89 11.95 3.66
N SER A 77 -3.07 12.73 2.60
CA SER A 77 -2.77 12.29 1.24
C SER A 77 -1.25 12.25 1.03
N CYS A 78 -0.73 11.16 0.51
CA CYS A 78 0.68 10.96 0.20
C CYS A 78 0.86 10.43 -1.23
N ILE A 79 1.92 10.89 -1.90
CA ILE A 79 2.24 10.51 -3.27
C ILE A 79 3.40 9.53 -3.18
N CYS A 80 3.16 8.29 -3.56
CA CYS A 80 4.13 7.21 -3.50
C CYS A 80 4.68 6.94 -4.90
N ASN A 81 5.98 6.64 -5.00
CA ASN A 81 6.68 6.32 -6.24
C ASN A 81 7.53 5.06 -6.05
#